data_AF-A0AAW1TBK5-F1
#
_entry.id   AF-A0AAW1TBK5-F1
#
_cell.length_a   1.000
_cell.length_b   1.000
_cell.length_c   1.000
_cell.angle_alpha   90.00
_cell.angle_beta   90.00
_cell.angle_gamma   90.00
#
_symmetry.space_group_name_H-M   'P 1'
#
loop_
_entity.id
_entity.type
_entity.pdbx_description
1 polymer ?
#
loop_
_entity_poly.entity_id
_entity_poly.type
_entity_poly.pdbx_seq_one_letter_code
_entity_poly.pdbx_strand_id
1 'polypeptide(L)'
;MRESLLEQPTHFLDQTFHFVVDSCAHAWEVIGPGGQLHPELFIESKGHLLLEGLLAVIIGYLLLGRSYKPSSTKKEAELSEQEIEQLCDEWTPEPLVPALPANRKMEAPIISSSAGRHVTVNGKRVINMASCDFLGIAGDPVIKDMCRATIEKYGVGSCGPRGFYGTIDVHLDLEARLAKYMGH
;
A
#
# COMPACT_ATOMS: atom_id res chain seq x y z
N MET A 1 -29.56 21.21 35.63
CA MET A 1 -29.25 20.07 36.52
C MET A 1 -28.53 18.99 35.70
N ARG A 2 -27.19 19.10 35.62
CA ARG A 2 -26.17 18.06 35.33
C ARG A 2 -24.90 18.74 34.78
N GLU A 3 -24.27 19.57 35.62
CA GLU A 3 -22.88 20.04 35.48
C GLU A 3 -22.05 19.37 36.58
N SER A 4 -21.85 18.05 36.53
CA SER A 4 -21.21 17.34 37.66
C SER A 4 -20.45 16.06 37.27
N LEU A 5 -19.81 15.99 36.09
CA LEU A 5 -19.13 14.76 35.66
C LEU A 5 -17.78 14.95 34.92
N LEU A 6 -16.97 15.97 35.24
CA LEU A 6 -15.60 16.07 34.69
C LEU A 6 -14.55 16.56 35.71
N GLU A 7 -14.57 16.07 36.95
CA GLU A 7 -13.47 16.26 37.91
C GLU A 7 -12.98 14.94 38.49
N GLN A 8 -11.97 14.34 37.84
CA GLN A 8 -10.93 13.44 38.38
C GLN A 8 -9.83 13.28 37.31
N PRO A 9 -8.54 13.02 37.61
CA PRO A 9 -7.71 13.47 38.73
C PRO A 9 -6.35 14.04 38.24
N THR A 10 -6.05 15.32 38.49
CA THR A 10 -4.73 15.94 38.15
C THR A 10 -3.61 15.58 39.13
N HIS A 11 -3.89 14.82 40.19
CA HIS A 11 -2.98 14.56 41.30
C HIS A 11 -1.83 13.56 40.98
N PHE A 12 -1.97 12.72 39.95
CA PHE A 12 -0.97 11.68 39.62
C PHE A 12 0.20 12.19 38.77
N LEU A 13 -0.06 13.16 37.88
CA LEU A 13 0.96 13.75 37.02
C LEU A 13 1.91 14.69 37.79
N ASP A 14 1.39 15.35 38.83
CA ASP A 14 2.19 16.25 39.67
C ASP A 14 3.20 15.49 40.53
N GLN A 15 2.79 14.35 41.09
CA GLN A 15 3.64 13.53 41.96
C GLN A 15 4.78 12.84 41.18
N THR A 16 4.53 12.46 39.93
CA THR A 16 5.57 11.87 39.06
C THR A 16 6.55 12.92 38.54
N PHE A 17 6.08 14.14 38.26
CA PHE A 17 6.95 15.25 37.88
C PHE A 17 7.91 15.65 39.01
N HIS A 18 7.40 15.76 40.24
CA HIS A 18 8.23 16.02 41.42
C HIS A 18 9.26 14.93 41.67
N PHE A 19 8.88 13.65 41.53
CA PHE A 19 9.82 12.53 41.70
C PHE A 19 10.99 12.57 40.70
N VAL A 20 10.73 12.96 39.45
CA VAL A 20 11.78 13.09 38.42
C VAL A 20 12.70 14.27 38.72
N VAL A 21 12.14 15.42 39.11
CA VAL A 21 12.91 16.61 39.46
C VAL A 21 13.80 16.36 40.68
N ASP A 22 13.27 15.70 41.72
CA ASP A 22 14.02 15.35 42.93
C ASP A 22 15.11 14.30 42.63
N SER A 23 14.82 13.33 41.75
CA SER A 23 15.83 12.35 41.30
C SER A 23 16.96 13.03 40.52
N CYS A 24 16.64 14.00 39.67
CA CYS A 24 17.64 14.78 38.93
C CYS A 24 18.44 15.70 39.87
N ALA A 25 17.81 16.31 40.87
CA ALA A 25 18.49 17.13 41.87
C ALA A 25 19.46 16.28 42.72
N HIS A 26 19.03 15.10 43.16
CA HIS A 26 19.88 14.19 43.91
C HIS A 26 21.04 13.63 43.06
N ALA A 27 20.78 13.32 41.78
CA ALA A 27 21.84 12.99 40.85
C ALA A 27 22.84 14.16 40.69
N TRP A 28 22.36 15.41 40.58
CA TRP A 28 23.23 16.57 40.46
C TRP A 28 24.06 16.84 41.71
N GLU A 29 23.56 16.54 42.91
CA GLU A 29 24.37 16.59 44.15
C GLU A 29 25.49 15.53 44.18
N VAL A 30 25.29 14.39 43.52
CA VAL A 30 26.27 13.32 43.46
C VAL A 30 27.37 13.59 42.42
N ILE A 31 27.00 14.12 41.24
CA ILE A 31 27.91 14.25 40.08
C ILE A 31 28.36 15.70 39.83
N GLY A 32 27.73 16.69 40.49
CA GLY A 32 27.99 18.11 40.30
C GLY A 32 29.28 18.60 40.96
N PRO A 33 29.63 19.88 40.77
CA PRO A 33 30.86 20.45 41.30
C PRO A 33 30.95 20.35 42.83
N GLY A 34 31.89 19.57 43.38
CA GLY A 34 32.02 19.26 44.82
C GLY A 34 31.27 18.02 45.36
N GLY A 35 30.55 17.26 44.52
CA GLY A 35 29.85 16.01 44.91
C GLY A 35 30.77 14.82 45.24
N GLN A 36 30.22 13.72 45.77
CA GLN A 36 31.00 12.53 46.14
C GLN A 36 31.71 11.86 44.94
N LEU A 37 31.19 12.06 43.73
CA LEU A 37 31.80 11.64 42.45
C LEU A 37 32.33 12.84 41.65
N HIS A 38 32.69 13.93 42.32
CA HIS A 38 33.26 15.10 41.66
C HIS A 38 34.55 14.73 40.89
N PRO A 39 34.72 15.18 39.63
CA PRO A 39 35.87 14.83 38.79
C PRO A 39 37.24 15.14 39.41
N GLU A 40 37.32 16.02 40.41
CA GLU A 40 38.60 16.40 41.01
C GLU A 40 39.25 15.30 41.86
N LEU A 41 38.45 14.44 42.52
CA LEU A 41 38.97 13.23 43.19
C LEU A 41 39.47 12.17 42.19
N PHE A 42 38.95 12.19 40.96
CA PHE A 42 39.34 11.28 39.88
C PHE A 42 40.63 11.75 39.17
N ILE A 43 40.89 13.05 39.16
CA ILE A 43 42.12 13.66 38.62
C ILE A 43 43.30 13.44 39.57
N GLU A 44 43.10 13.56 40.89
CA GLU A 44 44.15 13.40 41.91
C GLU A 44 44.64 11.94 42.05
N SER A 45 43.75 10.96 41.85
CA SER A 45 44.03 9.53 42.05
C SER A 45 44.61 8.78 40.85
N LYS A 46 45.08 9.49 39.80
CA LYS A 46 45.52 8.89 38.52
C LYS A 46 44.47 8.00 37.83
N GLY A 47 43.21 8.03 38.26
CA GLY A 47 42.11 7.26 37.67
C GLY A 47 41.80 7.63 36.22
N HIS A 48 42.10 8.87 35.83
CA HIS A 48 41.98 9.35 34.46
C HIS A 48 42.84 8.55 33.46
N LEU A 49 44.02 8.04 33.87
CA LEU A 49 44.87 7.20 33.00
C LEU A 49 44.25 5.83 32.73
N LEU A 50 43.51 5.26 33.69
CA LEU A 50 42.78 4.01 33.49
C LEU A 50 41.59 4.20 32.55
N LEU A 51 40.85 5.30 32.72
CA LEU A 51 39.75 5.66 31.84
C LEU A 51 40.26 5.91 30.42
N GLU A 52 41.33 6.67 30.26
CA GLU A 52 41.95 6.98 28.96
C GLU A 52 42.48 5.71 28.27
N GLY A 53 43.14 4.82 29.03
CA GLY A 53 43.57 3.52 28.51
C GLY A 53 42.41 2.63 28.07
N LEU A 54 41.34 2.56 28.86
CA LEU A 54 40.13 1.81 28.53
C LEU A 54 39.44 2.39 27.29
N LEU A 55 39.35 3.72 27.19
CA LEU A 55 38.77 4.41 26.04
C LEU A 55 39.61 4.18 24.78
N ALA A 56 40.94 4.22 24.87
CA ALA A 56 41.84 3.93 23.76
C ALA A 56 41.73 2.48 23.26
N VAL A 57 41.56 1.51 24.17
CA VAL A 57 41.30 0.11 23.82
C VAL A 57 39.95 -0.05 23.12
N ILE A 58 38.89 0.61 23.60
CA ILE A 58 37.57 0.58 22.96
C ILE A 58 37.61 1.23 21.57
N ILE A 59 38.27 2.38 21.44
CA ILE A 59 38.44 3.05 20.14
C ILE A 59 39.25 2.18 19.20
N GLY A 60 40.35 1.58 19.66
CA GLY A 60 41.12 0.61 18.89
C GLY A 60 40.26 -0.58 18.47
N TYR A 61 39.48 -1.16 19.38
CA TYR A 61 38.55 -2.25 19.08
C TYR A 61 37.48 -1.86 18.06
N LEU A 62 36.94 -0.64 18.13
CA LEU A 62 35.97 -0.12 17.17
C LEU A 62 36.59 0.20 15.80
N LEU A 63 37.86 0.61 15.77
CA LEU A 63 38.60 0.88 14.53
C LEU A 63 39.11 -0.41 13.86
N LEU A 64 39.48 -1.43 14.63
CA LEU A 64 39.84 -2.77 14.13
C LEU A 64 38.61 -3.67 13.90
N GLY A 65 37.51 -3.40 14.60
CA GLY A 65 36.22 -4.02 14.39
C GLY A 65 35.77 -3.68 12.97
N ARG A 66 35.71 -4.70 12.12
CA ARG A 66 35.29 -4.53 10.72
C ARG A 66 34.01 -3.71 10.68
N SER A 67 34.10 -2.56 10.00
CA SER A 67 32.97 -1.69 9.70
C SER A 67 31.74 -2.52 9.37
N TYR A 68 30.71 -2.40 10.21
CA TYR A 68 29.41 -2.95 9.90
C TYR A 68 28.95 -2.25 8.61
N LYS A 69 29.07 -2.95 7.48
CA LYS A 69 28.46 -2.52 6.23
C LYS A 69 26.98 -2.84 6.39
N PRO A 70 26.09 -1.84 6.58
CA PRO A 70 24.68 -2.14 6.45
C PRO A 70 24.52 -2.66 5.02
N SER A 71 24.11 -3.91 4.91
CA SER A 71 23.85 -4.54 3.62
C SER A 71 22.68 -3.80 3.00
N SER A 72 22.97 -2.69 2.33
CA SER A 72 22.02 -1.89 1.54
C SER A 72 21.61 -2.63 0.26
N THR A 73 22.06 -3.86 0.10
CA THR A 73 21.59 -4.78 -0.92
C THR A 73 21.82 -6.16 -0.36
N LYS A 74 20.89 -6.64 0.48
CA LYS A 74 20.56 -8.06 0.43
C LYS A 74 20.22 -8.28 -1.05
N LYS A 75 21.19 -8.71 -1.85
CA LYS A 75 20.92 -9.63 -2.92
C LYS A 75 20.15 -10.73 -2.21
N GLU A 76 18.82 -10.65 -2.29
CA GLU A 76 17.96 -11.82 -2.24
C GLU A 76 18.75 -12.86 -3.02
N ALA A 77 19.27 -13.87 -2.31
CA ALA A 77 19.94 -14.97 -2.98
C ALA A 77 18.99 -15.37 -4.10
N GLU A 78 19.45 -15.38 -5.35
CA GLU A 78 18.62 -15.71 -6.51
C GLU A 78 17.85 -16.98 -6.14
N LEU A 79 16.56 -16.82 -5.84
CA LEU A 79 15.74 -17.88 -5.30
C LEU A 79 15.82 -19.01 -6.32
N SER A 80 16.17 -20.21 -5.86
CA SER A 80 16.10 -21.36 -6.73
C SER A 80 14.67 -21.48 -7.28
N GLU A 81 14.51 -22.00 -8.49
CA GLU A 81 13.17 -22.17 -9.09
C GLU A 81 12.23 -22.95 -8.16
N GLN A 82 12.77 -23.85 -7.33
CA GLN A 82 12.05 -24.60 -6.31
C GLN A 82 11.54 -23.71 -5.16
N GLU A 83 12.35 -22.75 -4.70
CA GLU A 83 11.91 -21.78 -3.69
C GLU A 83 10.85 -20.83 -4.24
N ILE A 84 10.95 -20.45 -5.53
CA ILE A 84 9.90 -19.66 -6.20
C ILE A 84 8.60 -20.45 -6.27
N GLU A 85 8.66 -21.72 -6.68
CA GLU A 85 7.49 -22.59 -6.75
C GLU A 85 6.85 -22.79 -5.36
N GLN A 86 7.66 -23.03 -4.34
CA GLN A 86 7.20 -23.13 -2.95
C GLN A 86 6.55 -21.84 -2.46
N LEU A 87 7.11 -20.68 -2.80
CA LEU A 87 6.53 -19.38 -2.46
C LEU A 87 5.22 -19.12 -3.23
N CYS A 88 5.13 -19.52 -4.50
CA CYS A 88 3.90 -19.43 -5.28
C CYS A 88 2.80 -20.35 -4.72
N ASP A 89 3.16 -21.55 -4.27
CA ASP A 89 2.24 -22.52 -3.68
C ASP A 89 1.75 -22.08 -2.28
N GLU A 90 2.63 -21.49 -1.46
CA GLU A 90 2.28 -20.99 -0.14
C GLU A 90 1.50 -19.66 -0.20
N TRP A 91 1.69 -18.87 -1.26
CA TRP A 91 1.10 -17.55 -1.37
C TRP A 91 -0.41 -17.61 -1.51
N THR A 92 -1.09 -17.08 -0.49
CA THR A 92 -2.54 -16.83 -0.53
C THR A 92 -2.77 -15.33 -0.64
N PRO A 93 -3.39 -14.82 -1.73
CA PRO A 93 -3.71 -13.41 -1.84
C PRO A 93 -4.63 -12.99 -0.70
N GLU A 94 -4.36 -11.85 -0.09
CA GLU A 94 -5.36 -11.20 0.74
C GLU A 94 -6.61 -10.93 -0.10
N PRO A 95 -7.81 -11.21 0.43
CA PRO A 95 -9.03 -10.97 -0.30
C PRO A 95 -9.14 -9.47 -0.61
N LEU A 96 -9.27 -9.13 -1.89
CA LEU A 96 -9.41 -7.74 -2.36
C LEU A 96 -10.59 -6.98 -1.73
N VAL A 97 -11.55 -7.71 -1.17
CA VAL A 97 -12.77 -7.18 -0.56
C VAL A 97 -13.06 -7.96 0.72
N PRO A 98 -13.42 -7.30 1.84
CA PRO A 98 -13.81 -8.00 3.06
C PRO A 98 -15.01 -8.93 2.82
N ALA A 99 -15.05 -10.05 3.55
CA ALA A 99 -16.15 -11.00 3.48
C ALA A 99 -17.49 -10.28 3.76
N LEU A 100 -18.41 -10.33 2.81
CA LEU A 100 -19.71 -9.68 2.92
C LEU A 100 -20.62 -10.49 3.87
N PRO A 101 -21.39 -9.83 4.75
CA PRO A 101 -22.36 -10.54 5.57
C PRO A 101 -23.43 -11.19 4.69
N ALA A 102 -23.83 -12.42 5.02
CA ALA A 102 -24.75 -13.24 4.22
C ALA A 102 -26.13 -12.59 3.96
N ASN A 103 -26.50 -11.56 4.72
CA ASN A 103 -27.78 -10.85 4.58
C ASN A 103 -27.72 -9.60 3.68
N ARG A 104 -26.56 -9.27 3.09
CA ARG A 104 -26.43 -8.05 2.27
C ARG A 104 -27.06 -8.27 0.90
N LYS A 105 -28.30 -7.82 0.72
CA LYS A 105 -28.91 -7.70 -0.61
C LYS A 105 -28.41 -6.41 -1.28
N MET A 106 -27.60 -6.56 -2.33
CA MET A 106 -27.33 -5.47 -3.27
C MET A 106 -28.47 -5.43 -4.28
N GLU A 107 -29.22 -4.34 -4.29
CA GLU A 107 -30.20 -4.09 -5.35
C GLU A 107 -29.45 -3.57 -6.59
N ALA A 108 -29.60 -4.28 -7.71
CA ALA A 108 -28.97 -3.86 -8.96
C ALA A 108 -29.66 -2.58 -9.47
N PRO A 109 -28.91 -1.51 -9.76
CA PRO A 109 -29.50 -0.28 -10.30
C PRO A 109 -30.09 -0.53 -11.70
N ILE A 110 -31.26 0.06 -11.98
CA ILE A 110 -31.91 -0.03 -13.28
C ILE A 110 -31.41 1.12 -14.16
N ILE A 111 -30.81 0.76 -15.30
CA ILE A 111 -30.36 1.71 -16.32
C ILE A 111 -31.42 1.81 -17.41
N SER A 112 -31.89 3.03 -17.68
CA SER A 112 -33.03 3.29 -18.60
C SER A 112 -32.66 4.12 -19.83
N SER A 113 -31.39 4.50 -19.98
CA SER A 113 -30.88 5.22 -21.15
C SER A 113 -29.72 4.48 -21.79
N SER A 114 -29.32 4.89 -22.99
CA SER A 114 -28.09 4.39 -23.62
C SER A 114 -26.87 4.68 -22.74
N ALA A 115 -25.89 3.77 -22.75
CA ALA A 115 -24.59 4.00 -22.14
C ALA A 115 -23.88 5.18 -22.84
N GLY A 116 -23.20 6.00 -22.04
CA GLY A 116 -22.45 7.16 -22.51
C GLY A 116 -22.10 8.09 -21.34
N ARG A 117 -21.65 9.30 -21.64
CA ARG A 117 -21.23 10.31 -20.63
C ARG A 117 -22.29 10.63 -19.58
N HIS A 118 -23.57 10.62 -19.96
CA HIS A 118 -24.69 10.76 -19.04
C HIS A 118 -25.58 9.53 -19.17
N VAL A 119 -26.02 9.01 -18.02
CA VAL A 119 -26.87 7.81 -17.95
C VAL A 119 -28.01 8.06 -16.98
N THR A 120 -29.17 7.46 -17.24
CA THR A 120 -30.34 7.53 -16.35
C THR A 120 -30.41 6.26 -15.51
N VAL A 121 -30.12 6.40 -14.22
CA VAL A 121 -30.10 5.32 -13.24
C VAL A 121 -31.24 5.53 -12.25
N ASN A 122 -32.12 4.54 -12.11
CA ASN A 122 -33.31 4.62 -11.23
C ASN A 122 -34.12 5.92 -11.44
N GLY A 123 -34.32 6.30 -12.72
CA GLY A 123 -35.05 7.50 -13.11
C GLY A 123 -34.30 8.83 -12.94
N LYS A 124 -33.05 8.82 -12.44
CA LYS A 124 -32.23 10.04 -12.25
C LYS A 124 -31.11 10.10 -13.28
N ARG A 125 -30.96 11.27 -13.92
CA ARG A 125 -29.86 11.53 -14.84
C ARG A 125 -28.58 11.82 -14.05
N VAL A 126 -27.54 11.02 -14.26
CA VAL A 126 -26.24 11.10 -13.59
C VAL A 126 -25.11 11.13 -14.62
N ILE A 127 -23.92 11.56 -14.19
CA ILE A 127 -22.69 11.45 -14.98
C ILE A 127 -22.16 10.02 -14.80
N ASN A 128 -21.80 9.37 -15.91
CA ASN A 128 -21.29 8.02 -15.90
C ASN A 128 -19.77 8.03 -15.72
N MET A 129 -19.31 7.61 -14.54
CA MET A 129 -17.89 7.38 -14.22
C MET A 129 -17.59 5.91 -13.93
N ALA A 130 -18.56 5.02 -14.19
CA ALA A 130 -18.46 3.60 -13.85
C ALA A 130 -18.21 2.70 -15.08
N SER A 131 -18.46 3.19 -16.29
CA SER A 131 -18.24 2.41 -17.53
C SER A 131 -16.81 2.47 -18.03
N CYS A 132 -16.35 1.40 -18.68
CA CYS A 132 -15.06 1.33 -19.38
C CYS A 132 -15.08 1.92 -20.81
N ASP A 133 -16.07 2.74 -21.16
CA ASP A 133 -16.17 3.38 -22.49
C ASP A 133 -15.33 4.67 -22.55
N PHE A 134 -14.00 4.52 -22.49
CA PHE A 134 -13.07 5.65 -22.44
C PHE A 134 -13.11 6.53 -23.70
N LEU A 135 -13.39 5.92 -24.85
CA LEU A 135 -13.41 6.59 -26.16
C LEU A 135 -14.81 7.08 -26.55
N GLY A 136 -15.86 6.75 -25.77
CA GLY A 136 -17.23 7.14 -26.07
C GLY A 136 -17.85 6.42 -27.27
N ILE A 137 -17.30 5.27 -27.66
CA ILE A 137 -17.66 4.53 -28.89
C ILE A 137 -19.08 3.98 -28.79
N ALA A 138 -19.55 3.62 -27.58
CA ALA A 138 -20.89 3.06 -27.40
C ALA A 138 -22.00 4.07 -27.74
N GLY A 139 -21.70 5.36 -27.62
CA GLY A 139 -22.63 6.45 -27.92
C GLY A 139 -22.66 6.87 -29.39
N ASP A 140 -21.63 6.52 -30.16
CA ASP A 140 -21.35 7.08 -31.48
C ASP A 140 -22.45 6.72 -32.51
N PRO A 141 -23.04 7.71 -33.21
CA PRO A 141 -24.11 7.47 -34.17
C PRO A 141 -23.65 6.67 -35.39
N VAL A 142 -22.42 6.89 -35.87
CA VAL A 142 -21.86 6.17 -37.03
C VAL A 142 -21.71 4.70 -36.68
N ILE A 143 -21.21 4.38 -35.49
CA ILE A 143 -21.09 2.99 -35.03
C ILE A 143 -22.47 2.32 -34.91
N LYS A 144 -23.48 3.02 -34.38
CA LYS A 144 -24.85 2.49 -34.28
C LYS A 144 -25.45 2.17 -35.65
N ASP A 145 -25.25 3.05 -36.62
CA ASP A 145 -25.75 2.84 -37.99
C ASP A 145 -25.04 1.67 -38.67
N MET A 146 -23.71 1.56 -38.49
CA MET A 146 -22.93 0.42 -38.98
C MET A 146 -23.34 -0.90 -38.31
N CYS A 147 -23.62 -0.91 -37.01
CA CYS A 147 -24.15 -2.07 -36.31
C CYS A 147 -25.49 -2.51 -36.89
N ARG A 148 -26.41 -1.56 -37.17
CA ARG A 148 -27.71 -1.87 -37.80
C ARG A 148 -27.53 -2.53 -39.16
N ALA A 149 -26.70 -1.93 -40.03
CA ALA A 149 -26.42 -2.47 -41.36
C ALA A 149 -25.75 -3.85 -41.31
N THR A 150 -24.86 -4.07 -40.33
CA THR A 150 -24.16 -5.35 -40.14
C THR A 150 -25.16 -6.44 -39.71
N ILE A 151 -26.04 -6.14 -38.77
CA ILE A 151 -27.09 -7.08 -38.32
C ILE A 151 -28.06 -7.40 -39.47
N GLU A 152 -28.41 -6.41 -40.29
CA GLU A 152 -29.28 -6.62 -41.46
C GLU A 152 -28.63 -7.54 -42.51
N LYS A 153 -27.31 -7.42 -42.71
CA LYS A 153 -26.57 -8.26 -43.67
C LYS A 153 -26.28 -9.67 -43.14
N TYR A 154 -25.88 -9.80 -41.87
CA TYR A 154 -25.29 -11.03 -41.32
C TYR A 154 -26.12 -11.72 -40.23
N GLY A 155 -27.15 -11.05 -39.71
CA GLY A 155 -27.88 -11.51 -38.53
C GLY A 155 -27.13 -11.27 -37.21
N VAL A 156 -27.59 -11.92 -36.15
CA VAL A 156 -27.10 -11.69 -34.78
C VAL A 156 -26.00 -12.66 -34.31
N GLY A 157 -25.70 -13.70 -35.08
CA GLY A 157 -24.71 -14.71 -34.69
C GLY A 157 -24.23 -15.57 -35.84
N SER A 158 -23.00 -16.07 -35.72
CA SER A 158 -22.39 -16.96 -36.71
C SER A 158 -22.89 -18.41 -36.66
N CYS A 159 -23.65 -18.76 -35.61
CA CYS A 159 -24.26 -20.07 -35.38
C CYS A 159 -23.30 -21.28 -35.48
N GLY A 160 -21.98 -21.08 -35.35
CA GLY A 160 -21.00 -22.17 -35.42
C GLY A 160 -19.60 -21.79 -34.95
N PRO A 161 -18.75 -22.78 -34.67
CA PRO A 161 -17.35 -22.55 -34.35
C PRO A 161 -16.57 -22.12 -35.60
N ARG A 162 -15.52 -21.35 -35.37
CA ARG A 162 -14.69 -20.77 -36.43
C ARG A 162 -14.12 -21.80 -37.42
N GLY A 163 -13.69 -22.97 -36.91
CA GLY A 163 -13.09 -24.04 -37.71
C GLY A 163 -14.05 -24.87 -38.55
N PHE A 164 -15.35 -24.52 -38.57
CA PHE A 164 -16.35 -25.27 -39.34
C PHE A 164 -17.17 -24.33 -40.24
N TYR A 165 -18.34 -23.87 -39.80
CA TYR A 165 -19.20 -22.94 -40.55
C TYR A 165 -19.43 -21.60 -39.84
N GLY A 166 -18.63 -21.28 -38.81
CA GLY A 166 -18.77 -20.06 -38.02
C GLY A 166 -17.97 -18.84 -38.48
N THR A 167 -17.22 -18.95 -39.58
CA THR A 167 -16.39 -17.85 -40.08
C THR A 167 -17.17 -17.02 -41.08
N ILE A 168 -17.38 -15.74 -40.76
CA ILE A 168 -18.00 -14.73 -41.62
C ILE A 168 -16.89 -13.85 -42.20
N ASP A 169 -17.06 -13.36 -43.43
CA ASP A 169 -16.09 -12.47 -44.11
C ASP A 169 -15.67 -11.26 -43.25
N VAL A 170 -16.60 -10.67 -42.49
CA VAL A 170 -16.34 -9.55 -41.57
C VAL A 170 -15.36 -9.90 -40.44
N HIS A 171 -15.29 -11.17 -40.01
CA HIS A 171 -14.29 -11.60 -39.02
C HIS A 171 -12.88 -11.51 -39.60
N LEU A 172 -12.71 -11.93 -40.86
CA LEU A 172 -11.42 -11.93 -41.55
C LEU A 172 -10.97 -10.48 -41.87
N ASP A 173 -11.90 -9.62 -42.27
CA ASP A 173 -11.61 -8.19 -42.48
C ASP A 173 -11.15 -7.53 -41.16
N LEU A 174 -11.87 -7.77 -40.06
CA LEU A 174 -11.51 -7.23 -38.75
C LEU A 174 -10.10 -7.67 -38.33
N GLU A 175 -9.78 -8.96 -38.49
CA GLU A 175 -8.47 -9.49 -38.13
C GLU A 175 -7.34 -8.91 -38.98
N ALA A 176 -7.52 -8.81 -40.30
CA ALA A 176 -6.53 -8.20 -41.18
C ALA A 176 -6.28 -6.73 -40.82
N ARG A 177 -7.34 -5.99 -40.45
CA ARG A 177 -7.24 -4.60 -40.02
C ARG A 177 -6.56 -4.46 -38.66
N LEU A 178 -6.85 -5.35 -37.72
CA LEU A 178 -6.22 -5.37 -36.41
C LEU A 178 -4.74 -5.75 -36.50
N ALA A 179 -4.39 -6.77 -37.31
CA ALA A 179 -3.01 -7.14 -37.57
C ALA A 179 -2.22 -5.96 -38.13
N LYS A 180 -2.75 -5.31 -39.18
CA LYS A 180 -2.16 -4.10 -39.78
C LYS A 180 -2.02 -2.96 -38.77
N TYR A 181 -3.01 -2.75 -37.90
CA TYR A 181 -2.95 -1.70 -36.87
C TYR A 181 -1.88 -1.98 -35.81
N MET A 182 -1.71 -3.25 -35.42
CA MET A 182 -0.70 -3.68 -34.44
C MET A 182 0.70 -3.89 -35.04
N GLY A 183 0.85 -3.79 -36.37
CA GLY A 183 2.13 -3.97 -37.06
C GLY A 183 2.52 -5.43 -37.29
N HIS A 184 1.54 -6.32 -37.37
CA HIS A 184 1.69 -7.74 -37.72
C HIS A 184 1.24 -8.03 -39.16
#